data_AF-A0A9E2YQA4-F1
#
_entry.id   AF-A0A9E2YQA4-F1
#
_cell.length_a   1.000
_cell.length_b   1.000
_cell.length_c   1.000
_cell.angle_alpha   90.00
_cell.angle_beta   90.00
_cell.angle_gamma   90.00
#
_symmetry.space_group_name_H-M   'P 1'
#
loop_
_entity.id
_entity.type
_entity.pdbx_description
1 polymer ?
#
loop_
_entity_poly.entity_id
_entity_poly.type
_entity_poly.pdbx_seq_one_letter_code
_entity_poly.pdbx_strand_id
1 'polypeptide(L)'
;MALQILRMALVRETIETEPQDSLRLLDGAPDGWFEPGKRVTVKNAPTFFGKISFDTEASAGRIDAHVTKPAGFSAREIILRLPDPSGRPLRRVLINGTEWKDFAGNEVRLPPGEQLTVRAEF
;
A
#
# COMPACT_ATOMS: atom_id res chain seq x y z
N MET A 1 -13.24 -13.67 -14.88
CA MET A 1 -11.99 -14.08 -14.20
C MET A 1 -11.00 -12.93 -14.03
N ALA A 2 -10.71 -12.09 -15.04
CA ALA A 2 -9.74 -10.98 -14.96
C ALA A 2 -9.99 -9.96 -13.84
N LEU A 3 -11.25 -9.60 -13.56
CA LEU A 3 -11.57 -8.62 -12.51
C LEU A 3 -11.20 -9.11 -11.10
N GLN A 4 -11.28 -10.42 -10.85
CA GLN A 4 -10.90 -10.99 -9.56
C GLN A 4 -9.39 -10.93 -9.34
N ILE A 5 -8.61 -11.15 -10.41
CA ILE A 5 -7.14 -11.02 -10.37
C ILE A 5 -6.77 -9.57 -10.05
N LEU A 6 -7.42 -8.60 -10.71
CA LEU A 6 -7.20 -7.18 -10.44
C LEU A 6 -7.54 -6.82 -8.99
N ARG A 7 -8.67 -7.31 -8.45
CA ARG A 7 -9.00 -7.13 -7.03
C ARG A 7 -7.87 -7.67 -6.16
N MET A 8 -7.47 -8.94 -6.36
CA MET A 8 -6.45 -9.58 -5.54
C MET A 8 -5.08 -8.89 -5.65
N ALA A 9 -4.76 -8.32 -6.81
CA ALA A 9 -3.55 -7.54 -7.02
C ALA A 9 -3.55 -6.21 -6.27
N LEU A 10 -4.72 -5.55 -6.14
CA LEU A 10 -4.86 -4.24 -5.52
C LEU A 10 -5.13 -4.30 -4.02
N VAL A 11 -5.97 -5.24 -3.59
CA VAL A 11 -6.44 -5.40 -2.22
C VAL A 11 -6.59 -6.89 -1.92
N ARG A 12 -5.72 -7.39 -1.06
CA ARG A 12 -5.76 -8.77 -0.58
C ARG A 12 -5.93 -8.80 0.92
N GLU A 13 -6.86 -9.61 1.36
CA GLU A 13 -7.21 -9.77 2.77
C GLU A 13 -6.84 -11.18 3.17
N THR A 14 -6.11 -11.30 4.28
CA THR A 14 -5.87 -12.57 4.94
C THR A 14 -6.63 -12.52 6.26
N ILE A 15 -7.54 -13.46 6.46
CA ILE A 15 -8.24 -13.66 7.72
C ILE A 15 -7.85 -15.06 8.18
N GLU A 16 -7.02 -15.12 9.21
CA GLU A 16 -6.53 -16.38 9.78
C GLU A 16 -6.82 -16.41 11.27
N THR A 17 -7.10 -17.61 11.79
CA THR A 17 -7.39 -17.81 13.21
C THR A 17 -6.19 -17.45 14.11
N GLU A 18 -4.95 -17.65 13.64
CA GLU A 18 -3.70 -17.04 14.15
C GLU A 18 -2.56 -17.21 13.10
N PRO A 19 -1.59 -16.28 12.95
CA PRO A 19 -1.46 -14.97 13.59
C PRO A 19 -1.63 -13.81 12.58
N GLN A 20 -2.73 -13.08 12.78
CA GLN A 20 -3.02 -11.71 12.34
C GLN A 20 -3.71 -11.52 10.98
N ASP A 21 -4.99 -11.17 11.08
CA ASP A 21 -5.77 -10.50 10.05
C ASP A 21 -4.96 -9.34 9.43
N SER A 22 -4.59 -9.49 8.17
CA SER A 22 -3.76 -8.52 7.46
C SER A 22 -4.43 -8.06 6.16
N LEU A 23 -4.22 -6.78 5.86
CA LEU A 23 -4.65 -6.16 4.61
C LEU A 23 -3.41 -5.78 3.80
N ARG A 24 -3.22 -6.43 2.65
CA ARG A 24 -2.17 -6.09 1.70
C ARG A 24 -2.72 -5.22 0.58
N LEU A 25 -2.11 -4.07 0.39
CA LEU A 25 -2.42 -3.11 -0.67
C LEU A 25 -1.34 -3.21 -1.75
N LEU A 26 -1.77 -3.23 -3.01
CA LEU A 26 -0.89 -3.33 -4.20
C LEU A 26 -0.02 -4.61 -4.21
N ASP A 27 -0.45 -5.66 -3.52
CA ASP A 27 0.26 -6.94 -3.32
C ASP A 27 0.74 -7.56 -4.64
N GLY A 28 -0.13 -7.55 -5.64
CA GLY A 28 0.15 -8.08 -6.99
C GLY A 28 0.21 -7.02 -8.07
N ALA A 29 0.33 -5.74 -7.70
CA ALA A 29 0.40 -4.65 -8.68
C ALA A 29 1.69 -4.77 -9.53
N PRO A 30 1.58 -4.83 -10.88
CA PRO A 30 2.75 -4.92 -11.74
C PRO A 30 3.67 -3.70 -11.58
N ASP A 31 4.98 -3.93 -11.61
CA ASP A 31 5.97 -2.87 -11.40
C ASP A 31 5.84 -1.75 -12.46
N GLY A 32 5.46 -2.09 -13.70
CA GLY A 32 5.21 -1.12 -14.77
C GLY A 32 4.08 -0.11 -14.47
N TRP A 33 3.27 -0.30 -13.43
CA TRP A 33 2.30 0.71 -12.99
C TRP A 33 2.92 1.88 -12.22
N PHE A 34 4.20 1.73 -11.84
CA PHE A 34 4.95 2.70 -11.04
C PHE A 34 6.09 3.35 -11.83
N GLU A 35 6.01 3.33 -13.16
CA GLU A 35 6.89 4.16 -14.00
C GLU A 35 6.65 5.65 -13.74
N PRO A 36 7.67 6.52 -13.86
CA PRO A 36 7.53 7.95 -13.61
C PRO A 36 6.34 8.57 -14.37
N GLY A 37 5.51 9.33 -13.64
CA GLY A 37 4.29 9.96 -14.16
C GLY A 37 3.04 9.09 -14.10
N LYS A 38 3.14 7.81 -13.71
CA LYS A 38 1.97 6.93 -13.54
C LYS A 38 1.33 7.11 -12.16
N ARG A 39 0.03 6.85 -12.13
CA ARG A 39 -0.82 6.95 -10.94
C ARG A 39 -1.70 5.72 -10.81
N VAL A 40 -1.77 5.16 -9.61
CA VAL A 40 -2.79 4.16 -9.25
C VAL A 40 -3.76 4.82 -8.28
N THR A 41 -5.05 4.61 -8.45
CA THR A 41 -6.07 5.14 -7.54
C THR A 41 -7.16 4.12 -7.34
N VAL A 42 -7.41 3.79 -6.07
CA VAL A 42 -8.47 2.90 -5.62
C VAL A 42 -9.32 3.67 -4.62
N LYS A 43 -10.63 3.75 -4.90
CA LYS A 43 -11.58 4.47 -4.04
C LYS A 43 -12.60 3.51 -3.48
N ASN A 44 -12.84 3.62 -2.17
CA ASN A 44 -13.90 2.89 -1.46
C ASN A 44 -13.89 1.38 -1.69
N ALA A 45 -12.70 0.77 -1.79
CA ALA A 45 -12.57 -0.67 -1.92
C ALA A 45 -13.15 -1.35 -0.68
N PRO A 46 -14.16 -2.23 -0.83
CA PRO A 46 -14.73 -2.95 0.31
C PRO A 46 -13.74 -4.00 0.82
N THR A 47 -13.58 -4.05 2.14
CA THR A 47 -12.82 -5.08 2.87
C THR A 47 -13.65 -5.54 4.06
N PHE A 48 -13.29 -6.67 4.67
CA PHE A 48 -13.83 -7.17 5.92
C PHE A 48 -13.63 -6.19 7.10
N PHE A 49 -12.66 -5.28 6.98
CA PHE A 49 -12.34 -4.27 8.01
C PHE A 49 -13.01 -2.91 7.78
N GLY A 50 -13.76 -2.77 6.68
CA GLY A 50 -14.37 -1.51 6.23
C GLY A 50 -13.91 -1.11 4.82
N LYS A 51 -14.35 0.06 4.35
CA LYS A 51 -13.92 0.58 3.04
C LYS A 51 -12.57 1.28 3.17
N ILE A 52 -11.66 1.04 2.23
CA ILE A 52 -10.37 1.73 2.17
C ILE A 52 -10.20 2.44 0.82
N SER A 53 -9.51 3.58 0.83
CA SER A 53 -9.10 4.27 -0.38
C SER A 53 -7.60 4.52 -0.34
N PHE A 54 -6.95 4.48 -1.50
CA PHE A 54 -5.56 4.88 -1.63
C PHE A 54 -5.24 5.36 -3.04
N ASP A 55 -4.20 6.17 -3.14
CA ASP A 55 -3.60 6.58 -4.40
C ASP A 55 -2.08 6.56 -4.30
N THR A 56 -1.43 6.38 -5.44
CA THR A 56 0.03 6.47 -5.59
C THR A 56 0.37 7.34 -6.77
N GLU A 57 1.46 8.09 -6.68
CA GLU A 57 2.07 8.82 -7.79
C GLU A 57 3.55 8.48 -7.85
N ALA A 58 3.98 7.93 -8.99
CA ALA A 58 5.35 7.56 -9.21
C ALA A 58 6.13 8.70 -9.88
N SER A 59 7.35 8.92 -9.41
CA SER A 59 8.33 9.85 -9.97
C SER A 59 9.70 9.18 -10.01
N ALA A 60 10.71 9.86 -10.55
CA ALA A 60 12.04 9.28 -10.68
C ALA A 60 12.65 8.95 -9.30
N GLY A 61 12.70 7.65 -8.95
CA GLY A 61 13.28 7.16 -7.70
C GLY A 61 12.43 7.39 -6.45
N ARG A 62 11.15 7.75 -6.63
CA ARG A 62 10.25 8.03 -5.51
C ARG A 62 8.81 7.69 -5.85
N ILE A 63 8.10 7.12 -4.89
CA ILE A 63 6.64 6.95 -4.95
C ILE A 63 6.03 7.66 -3.75
N ASP A 64 5.10 8.58 -4.01
CA ASP A 64 4.24 9.17 -2.98
C ASP A 64 2.91 8.40 -2.98
N ALA A 65 2.36 8.10 -1.81
CA ALA A 65 1.10 7.39 -1.66
C ALA A 65 0.25 8.01 -0.55
N HIS A 66 -1.06 8.04 -0.74
CA HIS A 66 -2.01 8.45 0.28
C HIS A 66 -2.94 7.28 0.58
N VAL A 67 -3.14 6.99 1.86
CA VAL A 67 -4.05 5.93 2.33
C VAL A 67 -5.06 6.53 3.27
N THR A 68 -6.34 6.33 2.97
CA THR A 68 -7.47 6.81 3.77
C THR A 68 -8.33 5.64 4.22
N LYS A 69 -8.59 5.58 5.52
CA LYS A 69 -9.45 4.59 6.16
C LYS A 69 -10.43 5.27 7.13
N PRO A 70 -11.65 4.74 7.32
CA PRO A 70 -12.61 5.29 8.26
C PRO A 70 -12.13 5.11 9.70
N ALA A 71 -12.68 5.91 10.61
CA ALA A 71 -12.53 5.69 12.05
C ALA A 71 -13.00 4.26 12.41
N GLY A 72 -12.24 3.59 13.28
CA GLY A 72 -12.54 2.22 13.71
C GLY A 72 -12.18 1.11 12.72
N PHE A 73 -11.43 1.41 11.65
CA PHE A 73 -10.90 0.39 10.74
C PHE A 73 -10.05 -0.64 11.51
N SER A 74 -10.43 -1.92 11.42
CA SER A 74 -10.04 -2.95 12.39
C SER A 74 -8.95 -3.91 11.91
N ALA A 75 -8.35 -3.69 10.73
CA ALA A 75 -7.22 -4.50 10.27
C ALA A 75 -6.07 -4.39 11.28
N ARG A 76 -5.55 -5.53 11.74
CA ARG A 76 -4.43 -5.55 12.72
C ARG A 76 -3.13 -5.09 12.08
N GLU A 77 -2.93 -5.47 10.82
CA GLU A 77 -1.78 -5.09 10.02
C GLU A 77 -2.23 -4.59 8.65
N ILE A 78 -1.64 -3.50 8.17
CA ILE A 78 -1.79 -3.04 6.79
C ILE A 78 -0.40 -2.97 6.17
N ILE A 79 -0.18 -3.74 5.11
CA ILE A 79 1.07 -3.76 4.35
C ILE A 79 0.82 -3.09 3.01
N LEU A 80 1.60 -2.06 2.71
CA LEU A 80 1.57 -1.35 1.43
C LEU A 80 2.80 -1.75 0.61
N ARG A 81 2.59 -2.39 -0.54
CA ARG A 81 3.67 -2.69 -1.48
C ARG A 81 3.87 -1.53 -2.46
N LEU A 82 5.11 -1.03 -2.56
CA LEU A 82 5.52 0.04 -3.46
C LEU A 82 6.78 -0.42 -4.22
N PRO A 83 6.64 -0.99 -5.43
CA PRO A 83 7.80 -1.45 -6.20
C PRO A 83 8.43 -0.35 -7.05
N ASP A 84 9.76 -0.39 -7.20
CA ASP A 84 10.46 0.40 -8.22
C ASP A 84 10.58 -0.40 -9.53
N PRO A 85 10.16 0.16 -10.69
CA PRO A 85 10.25 -0.52 -11.98
C PRO A 85 11.68 -0.90 -12.40
N SER A 86 12.71 -0.22 -11.86
CA SER A 86 14.12 -0.54 -12.14
C SER A 86 14.70 -1.53 -11.13
N GLY A 87 13.89 -2.09 -10.23
CA GLY A 87 14.31 -3.06 -9.23
C GLY A 87 15.18 -2.47 -8.11
N ARG A 88 15.20 -1.14 -7.93
CA ARG A 88 15.93 -0.52 -6.82
C ARG A 88 15.26 -0.87 -5.49
N PRO A 89 16.06 -1.18 -4.45
CA PRO A 89 15.51 -1.49 -3.13
C PRO A 89 15.00 -0.20 -2.47
N LEU A 90 13.95 -0.31 -1.66
CA LEU A 90 13.48 0.80 -0.84
C LEU A 90 14.58 1.22 0.17
N ARG A 91 14.95 2.50 0.17
CA ARG A 91 16.02 3.07 1.00
C ARG A 91 15.50 3.88 2.17
N ARG A 92 14.42 4.62 1.95
CA ARG A 92 13.85 5.52 2.95
C ARG A 92 12.35 5.58 2.82
N VAL A 93 11.68 5.59 3.96
CA VAL A 93 10.24 5.81 4.04
C VAL A 93 9.96 6.96 5.00
N LEU A 94 9.10 7.87 4.58
CA LEU A 94 8.49 8.86 5.46
C LEU A 94 6.99 8.61 5.54
N ILE A 95 6.42 8.63 6.74
CA ILE A 95 4.98 8.61 6.96
C ILE A 95 4.60 9.90 7.67
N ASN A 96 3.69 10.67 7.06
CA ASN A 96 3.29 12.00 7.52
C ASN A 96 4.50 12.91 7.79
N GLY A 97 5.53 12.83 6.94
CA GLY A 97 6.76 13.61 7.05
C GLY A 97 7.79 13.11 8.07
N THR A 98 7.50 12.04 8.81
CA THR A 98 8.40 11.45 9.83
C THR A 98 9.05 10.18 9.30
N GLU A 99 10.34 9.95 9.61
CA GLU A 99 11.02 8.72 9.22
C GLU A 99 10.34 7.48 9.77
N TRP A 100 10.19 6.47 8.91
CA TRP A 100 9.56 5.21 9.23
C TRP A 100 10.50 4.06 8.93
N LYS A 101 10.62 3.12 9.87
CA LYS A 101 11.63 2.04 9.82
C LYS A 101 11.02 0.65 9.61
N ASP A 102 9.70 0.50 9.75
CA ASP A 102 9.04 -0.78 9.57
C ASP A 102 8.69 -1.00 8.09
N PHE A 103 9.73 -1.31 7.31
CA PHE A 103 9.64 -1.70 5.92
C PHE A 103 10.69 -2.75 5.59
N ALA A 104 10.40 -3.61 4.61
CA ALA A 104 11.31 -4.65 4.14
C ALA A 104 11.07 -4.93 2.65
N GLY A 105 12.14 -5.03 1.86
CA GLY A 105 12.02 -5.13 0.40
C GLY A 105 11.26 -3.93 -0.17
N ASN A 106 10.09 -4.19 -0.75
CA ASN A 106 9.20 -3.16 -1.30
C ASN A 106 7.92 -3.00 -0.46
N GLU A 107 7.87 -3.59 0.73
CA GLU A 107 6.71 -3.57 1.61
C GLU A 107 6.91 -2.61 2.78
N VAL A 108 5.91 -1.77 3.03
CA VAL A 108 5.86 -0.84 4.16
C VAL A 108 4.70 -1.24 5.08
N ARG A 109 4.99 -1.50 6.36
CA ARG A 109 3.93 -1.71 7.36
C ARG A 109 3.42 -0.35 7.82
N LEU A 110 2.14 -0.09 7.64
CA LEU A 110 1.55 1.21 7.95
C LEU A 110 1.22 1.32 9.45
N PRO A 111 1.47 2.48 10.08
CA PRO A 111 1.00 2.73 11.44
C PRO A 111 -0.53 2.85 11.49
N PRO A 112 -1.11 2.83 12.70
CA PRO A 112 -2.47 3.30 12.93
C PRO A 112 -2.66 4.74 12.43
N GLY A 113 -3.88 5.11 12.04
CA GLY A 113 -4.23 6.48 11.64
C GLY A 113 -5.15 6.54 10.42
N GLU A 114 -6.12 7.44 10.41
CA GLU A 114 -7.15 7.49 9.36
C GLU A 114 -6.62 7.97 8.00
N GLN A 115 -5.66 8.89 8.03
CA GLN A 115 -5.03 9.45 6.83
C GLN A 115 -3.52 9.36 6.96
N LEU A 116 -2.90 8.67 6.00
CA LEU A 116 -1.46 8.47 5.97
C LEU A 116 -0.92 8.94 4.61
N THR A 117 0.06 9.82 4.65
CA THR A 117 0.88 10.19 3.49
C THR A 117 2.20 9.45 3.59
N VAL A 118 2.47 8.55 2.66
CA VAL A 118 3.68 7.73 2.60
C VAL A 118 4.56 8.25 1.46
N ARG A 119 5.82 8.49 1.74
CA ARG A 119 6.85 8.76 0.72
C ARG A 119 7.88 7.66 0.78
N ALA A 120 8.05 6.95 -0.33
CA ALA A 120 9.02 5.89 -0.52
C ALA A 120 10.11 6.35 -1.49
N GLU A 121 11.37 6.24 -1.09
CA GLU A 121 12.55 6.61 -1.88
C GLU A 121 13.43 5.37 -2.11
N PHE A 122 13.87 5.17 -3.37
CA PHE A 122 14.54 3.95 -3.85
C PHE A 122 15.96 4.21 -4.35
#